data_AF-A0A965L423-F1
#
_entry.id   AF-A0A965L423-F1
#
_cell.length_a   1.000
_cell.length_b   1.000
_cell.length_c   1.000
_cell.angle_alpha   90.00
_cell.angle_beta   90.00
_cell.angle_gamma   90.00
#
_symmetry.space_group_name_H-M   'P 1'
#
loop_
_entity.id
_entity.type
_entity.pdbx_description
1 polymer ?
#
loop_
_entity_poly.entity_id
_entity_poly.type
_entity_poly.pdbx_seq_one_letter_code
_entity_poly.pdbx_strand_id
1 'polypeptide(L)'
;MKIRFDRRQFLLSAGSFSLASRAGAQIGAPEAAEELQIRVENRSVPELCAEKDNIELDFISPRLRRLQIQAVHPAYINTIVSDRAAPDWSSCDITHDPKIWDEANKQTQRHTFWETREFWLTGYRLPSTAYWRQNNVPIVVDGKVENGFDLIQLWMLYRERAEEIMAFYPPDGYWRARPLPFEDMRWTAYGSSFLIGPVETQERPIVAFEEIIFEPSSRTFVLKFKRGGEGRLTVKNIDQDRLTLDVNFSDAMPGGRPFAALRSMYATQTMSDAAIVAWRSKRAKGWEEAPAIRFPGASATEVWVGRHLPSRHNLSAPDMVFSRFEGDLAKDR
;
A
#
# COMPACT_ATOMS: atom_id res chain seq x y z
N MET A 1 -53.87 12.92 30.58
CA MET A 1 -55.31 13.03 30.90
C MET A 1 -55.99 11.76 30.41
N LYS A 2 -56.50 10.92 31.33
CA LYS A 2 -57.16 9.65 31.00
C LYS A 2 -58.58 9.94 30.49
N ILE A 3 -58.94 9.43 29.32
CA ILE A 3 -60.34 9.25 28.92
C ILE A 3 -60.48 7.85 28.32
N ARG A 4 -61.23 6.99 29.01
CA ARG A 4 -61.81 5.76 28.45
C ARG A 4 -63.12 6.14 27.78
N PHE A 5 -63.40 5.59 26.60
CA PHE A 5 -64.77 5.40 26.13
C PHE A 5 -64.92 4.02 25.50
N ASP A 6 -66.05 3.40 25.83
CA ASP A 6 -66.42 2.02 25.59
C ASP A 6 -67.54 1.94 24.54
N ARG A 7 -67.59 0.78 23.88
CA ARG A 7 -68.71 0.06 23.26
C ARG A 7 -69.55 0.67 22.11
N ARG A 8 -69.38 0.00 20.97
CA ARG A 8 -70.40 -0.67 20.12
C ARG A 8 -71.51 0.19 19.48
N GLN A 9 -71.49 0.23 18.14
CA GLN A 9 -72.62 -0.06 17.23
C GLN A 9 -72.06 -0.18 15.79
N PHE A 10 -72.15 -1.37 15.17
CA PHE A 10 -73.11 -1.74 14.10
C PHE A 10 -72.84 -1.09 12.73
N LEU A 11 -72.33 -1.86 11.77
CA LEU A 11 -73.06 -2.35 10.58
C LEU A 11 -72.12 -2.86 9.48
N LEU A 12 -72.62 -3.88 8.78
CA LEU A 12 -72.05 -4.57 7.64
C LEU A 12 -71.88 -3.65 6.42
N SER A 13 -70.74 -3.79 5.74
CA SER A 13 -70.74 -3.79 4.27
C SER A 13 -69.54 -4.59 3.76
N ALA A 14 -69.87 -5.64 3.00
CA ALA A 14 -68.93 -6.46 2.27
C ALA A 14 -68.41 -5.66 1.07
N GLY A 15 -67.09 -5.61 0.93
CA GLY A 15 -66.40 -5.05 -0.22
C GLY A 15 -65.16 -5.89 -0.49
N SER A 16 -65.33 -6.94 -1.28
CA SER A 16 -64.25 -7.80 -1.77
C SER A 16 -63.27 -7.00 -2.62
N PHE A 17 -62.09 -6.72 -2.09
CA PHE A 17 -60.92 -6.39 -2.91
C PHE A 17 -59.86 -7.47 -2.68
N SER A 18 -59.77 -8.37 -3.65
CA SER A 18 -58.70 -9.33 -3.79
C SER A 18 -57.37 -8.58 -3.98
N LEU A 19 -56.61 -8.42 -2.91
CA LEU A 19 -55.21 -8.04 -2.99
C LEU A 19 -54.42 -9.25 -3.48
N ALA A 20 -54.15 -9.27 -4.78
CA ALA A 20 -53.14 -10.16 -5.36
C ALA A 20 -51.80 -9.90 -4.68
N SER A 21 -51.38 -10.83 -3.82
CA SER A 21 -50.04 -10.88 -3.26
C SER A 21 -49.05 -11.12 -4.41
N ARG A 22 -48.49 -10.03 -4.96
CA ARG A 22 -47.25 -10.10 -5.72
C ARG A 22 -46.18 -10.59 -4.75
N ALA A 23 -45.84 -11.86 -4.84
CA ALA A 23 -44.59 -12.40 -4.34
C ALA A 23 -43.46 -11.73 -5.12
N GLY A 24 -43.06 -10.53 -4.67
CA GLY A 24 -41.80 -9.93 -5.07
C GLY A 24 -40.72 -10.81 -4.49
N ALA A 25 -40.02 -11.55 -5.35
CA ALA A 25 -38.74 -12.15 -5.02
C ALA A 25 -37.87 -11.04 -4.44
N GLN A 26 -37.61 -11.08 -3.13
CA GLN A 26 -36.52 -10.33 -2.53
C GLN A 26 -35.26 -10.87 -3.19
N ILE A 27 -34.76 -10.14 -4.19
CA ILE A 27 -33.38 -10.25 -4.61
C ILE A 27 -32.60 -9.92 -3.35
N GLY A 28 -32.08 -10.97 -2.69
CA GLY A 28 -31.20 -10.81 -1.55
C GLY A 28 -30.14 -9.80 -1.94
N ALA A 29 -29.97 -8.77 -1.10
CA ALA A 29 -28.80 -7.91 -1.21
C ALA A 29 -27.58 -8.83 -1.36
N PRO A 30 -26.66 -8.57 -2.30
CA PRO A 30 -25.46 -9.37 -2.42
C PRO A 30 -24.82 -9.42 -1.04
N GLU A 31 -24.65 -10.63 -0.52
CA GLU A 31 -23.98 -10.88 0.74
C GLU A 31 -22.66 -10.10 0.66
N ALA A 32 -22.54 -9.05 1.49
CA ALA A 32 -21.36 -8.21 1.50
C ALA A 32 -20.18 -9.17 1.67
N ALA A 33 -19.26 -9.16 0.69
CA ALA A 33 -18.10 -10.03 0.70
C ALA A 33 -17.50 -9.98 2.12
N GLU A 34 -17.53 -11.12 2.81
CA GLU A 34 -17.22 -11.18 4.23
C GLU A 34 -15.82 -10.58 4.45
N GLU A 35 -15.72 -9.53 5.26
CA GLU A 35 -14.45 -8.84 5.53
C GLU A 35 -13.41 -9.88 5.96
N LEU A 36 -12.37 -10.06 5.14
CA LEU A 36 -11.39 -11.10 5.33
C LEU A 36 -10.42 -10.68 6.43
N GLN A 37 -10.23 -11.55 7.41
CA GLN A 37 -9.16 -11.39 8.38
C GLN A 37 -7.89 -12.06 7.82
N ILE A 38 -6.79 -11.32 7.82
CA ILE A 38 -5.47 -11.79 7.42
C ILE A 38 -4.57 -11.90 8.65
N ARG A 39 -3.47 -12.63 8.51
CA ARG A 39 -2.44 -12.76 9.55
C ARG A 39 -1.30 -11.80 9.23
N VAL A 40 -0.90 -11.01 10.21
CA VAL A 40 0.26 -10.12 10.16
C VAL A 40 1.35 -10.72 11.04
N GLU A 41 2.51 -11.01 10.48
CA GLU A 41 3.70 -11.39 11.23
C GLU A 41 4.63 -10.19 11.36
N ASN A 42 5.26 -10.05 12.53
CA ASN A 42 6.31 -9.08 12.74
C ASN A 42 7.68 -9.75 12.63
N ARG A 43 8.48 -9.32 11.67
CA ARG A 43 9.88 -9.72 11.45
C ARG A 43 10.86 -8.61 11.79
N SER A 44 10.37 -7.53 12.41
CA SER A 44 11.17 -6.36 12.74
C SER A 44 12.25 -6.66 13.78
N VAL A 45 13.38 -5.97 13.67
CA VAL A 45 14.53 -6.10 14.57
C VAL A 45 14.99 -4.74 15.09
N PRO A 46 15.50 -4.63 16.34
CA PRO A 46 16.10 -3.39 16.82
C PRO A 46 17.30 -2.97 15.96
N GLU A 47 17.42 -1.68 15.69
CA GLU A 47 18.52 -1.09 14.90
C GLU A 47 18.81 0.33 15.41
N LEU A 48 20.08 0.75 15.36
CA LEU A 48 20.51 2.10 15.74
C LEU A 48 20.63 3.01 14.51
N CYS A 49 20.95 2.44 13.34
CA CYS A 49 21.05 3.16 12.08
C CYS A 49 19.66 3.56 11.55
N ALA A 50 19.43 4.87 11.38
CA ALA A 50 18.16 5.39 10.86
C ALA A 50 17.95 5.08 9.36
N GLU A 51 19.02 4.74 8.63
CA GLU A 51 18.98 4.47 7.17
C GLU A 51 18.82 2.98 6.83
N LYS A 52 18.69 2.11 7.83
CA LYS A 52 18.57 0.68 7.63
C LYS A 52 17.14 0.23 7.87
N ASP A 53 16.54 -0.38 6.84
CA ASP A 53 15.24 -1.02 6.96
C ASP A 53 15.31 -2.14 8.00
N ASN A 54 14.66 -1.92 9.14
CA ASN A 54 14.62 -2.84 10.27
C ASN A 54 13.18 -3.15 10.72
N ILE A 55 12.19 -2.43 10.20
CA ILE A 55 10.79 -2.84 10.26
C ILE A 55 10.51 -3.77 9.08
N GLU A 56 9.87 -4.90 9.38
CA GLU A 56 9.37 -5.84 8.38
C GLU A 56 8.08 -6.47 8.89
N LEU A 57 6.98 -6.26 8.15
CA LEU A 57 5.67 -6.82 8.46
C LEU A 57 5.19 -7.65 7.27
N ASP A 58 4.93 -8.93 7.48
CA ASP A 58 4.45 -9.85 6.45
C ASP A 58 2.94 -10.03 6.57
N PHE A 59 2.23 -9.87 5.44
CA PHE A 59 0.78 -10.04 5.37
C PHE A 59 0.42 -11.36 4.67
N ILE A 60 -0.25 -12.26 5.38
CA ILE A 60 -0.43 -13.65 4.97
C ILE A 60 -1.90 -14.04 5.01
N SER A 61 -2.38 -14.64 3.91
CA SER A 61 -3.69 -15.30 3.86
C SER A 61 -3.77 -16.24 2.65
N PRO A 62 -4.25 -17.49 2.82
CA PRO A 62 -4.43 -18.41 1.71
C PRO A 62 -5.64 -18.05 0.83
N ARG A 63 -6.54 -17.18 1.33
CA ARG A 63 -7.82 -16.84 0.67
C ARG A 63 -7.81 -15.50 -0.03
N LEU A 64 -6.87 -14.60 0.31
CA LEU A 64 -6.89 -13.24 -0.21
C LEU A 64 -6.81 -13.21 -1.73
N ARG A 65 -7.65 -12.36 -2.33
CA ARG A 65 -7.62 -11.99 -3.75
C ARG A 65 -7.54 -10.48 -3.95
N ARG A 66 -8.09 -9.68 -3.04
CA ARG A 66 -8.09 -8.23 -3.18
C ARG A 66 -7.72 -7.54 -1.88
N LEU A 67 -7.01 -6.42 -2.00
CA LEU A 67 -6.78 -5.50 -0.90
C LEU A 67 -6.70 -4.06 -1.43
N GLN A 68 -6.77 -3.12 -0.51
CA GLN A 68 -6.46 -1.72 -0.75
C GLN A 68 -5.24 -1.32 0.08
N ILE A 69 -4.36 -0.52 -0.53
CA ILE A 69 -3.22 0.11 0.13
C ILE A 69 -3.37 1.62 0.01
N GLN A 70 -3.14 2.34 1.11
CA GLN A 70 -3.12 3.79 1.10
C GLN A 70 -1.81 4.30 1.67
N ALA A 71 -1.20 5.25 0.98
CA ALA A 71 -0.24 6.17 1.58
C ALA A 71 -1.03 7.40 2.04
N VAL A 72 -0.97 7.74 3.32
CA VAL A 72 -1.69 8.87 3.91
C VAL A 72 -0.68 9.79 4.58
N HIS A 73 -0.92 11.10 4.56
CA HIS A 73 -0.04 12.00 5.31
C HIS A 73 -0.09 11.71 6.80
N PRO A 74 1.02 11.90 7.54
CA PRO A 74 1.02 11.73 8.99
C PRO A 74 0.07 12.75 9.63
N ALA A 75 -0.53 12.40 10.77
CA ALA A 75 -1.55 13.23 11.43
C ALA A 75 -1.09 14.66 11.76
N TYR A 76 0.22 14.89 11.85
CA TYR A 76 0.83 16.19 12.13
C TYR A 76 1.23 16.97 10.86
N ILE A 77 0.90 16.51 9.64
CA ILE A 77 1.37 17.12 8.37
C ILE A 77 1.13 18.63 8.29
N ASN A 78 -0.03 19.11 8.75
CA ASN A 78 -0.41 20.54 8.73
C ASN A 78 0.43 21.40 9.69
N THR A 79 1.27 20.79 10.51
CA THR A 79 2.19 21.48 11.43
C THR A 79 3.57 21.71 10.82
N ILE A 80 3.85 21.11 9.66
CA ILE A 80 5.15 21.17 8.99
C ILE A 80 5.26 22.46 8.18
N VAL A 81 6.14 23.36 8.61
CA VAL A 81 6.49 24.58 7.87
C VAL A 81 7.61 24.32 6.85
N SER A 82 8.56 23.45 7.20
CA SER A 82 9.69 23.07 6.37
C SER A 82 9.98 21.59 6.55
N ASP A 83 10.04 20.86 5.44
CA ASP A 83 10.25 19.43 5.45
C ASP A 83 11.73 19.06 5.62
N ARG A 84 11.97 17.82 6.09
CA ARG A 84 13.31 17.25 6.27
C ARG A 84 13.33 15.79 5.80
N ALA A 85 14.14 15.51 4.77
CA ALA A 85 14.42 14.15 4.29
C ALA A 85 15.92 13.90 4.01
N ALA A 86 16.80 14.71 4.58
CA ALA A 86 18.23 14.45 4.50
C ALA A 86 18.55 13.17 5.30
N PRO A 87 19.38 12.26 4.76
CA PRO A 87 19.73 11.03 5.44
C PRO A 87 20.53 11.31 6.71
N ASP A 88 20.35 10.47 7.74
CA ASP A 88 21.03 10.51 9.03
C ASP A 88 21.87 9.25 9.27
N TRP A 89 23.15 9.36 8.92
CA TRP A 89 24.13 8.29 9.05
C TRP A 89 24.81 8.22 10.43
N SER A 90 24.41 9.07 11.40
CA SER A 90 25.18 9.31 12.63
C SER A 90 25.44 8.05 13.47
N SER A 91 24.57 7.04 13.37
CA SER A 91 24.65 5.77 14.11
C SER A 91 24.77 4.55 13.19
N CYS A 92 25.13 4.76 11.92
CA CYS A 92 25.28 3.71 10.93
C CYS A 92 26.73 3.21 10.85
N ASP A 93 26.91 1.90 10.71
CA ASP A 93 28.21 1.33 10.39
C ASP A 93 28.52 1.61 8.89
N ILE A 94 29.31 2.66 8.65
CA ILE A 94 29.67 3.14 7.31
C ILE A 94 30.96 2.52 6.77
N THR A 95 31.40 1.38 7.31
CA THR A 95 32.62 0.67 6.86
C THR A 95 32.58 0.25 5.38
N HIS A 96 31.42 0.31 4.72
CA HIS A 96 31.26 0.17 3.27
C HIS A 96 30.85 1.53 2.65
N ASP A 97 31.84 2.18 2.05
CA ASP A 97 31.99 3.60 1.66
C ASP A 97 30.81 4.26 0.88
N PRO A 98 30.42 5.51 1.23
CA PRO A 98 29.51 6.37 0.45
C PRO A 98 29.97 6.78 -0.95
N LYS A 99 31.25 6.60 -1.33
CA LYS A 99 31.76 6.96 -2.68
C LYS A 99 31.05 6.27 -3.83
N ILE A 100 30.46 5.10 -3.59
CA ILE A 100 29.66 4.38 -4.58
C ILE A 100 28.50 5.24 -5.05
N TRP A 101 27.85 6.03 -4.19
CA TRP A 101 26.67 6.81 -4.55
C TRP A 101 26.98 8.04 -5.40
N ASP A 102 28.08 8.76 -5.12
CA ASP A 102 28.47 9.93 -5.92
C ASP A 102 28.95 9.54 -7.33
N GLU A 103 29.65 8.42 -7.46
CA GLU A 103 30.01 7.86 -8.77
C GLU A 103 28.81 7.21 -9.45
N ALA A 104 27.94 6.54 -8.69
CA ALA A 104 26.70 5.98 -9.20
C ALA A 104 25.83 7.05 -9.82
N ASN A 105 25.61 8.17 -9.12
CA ASN A 105 24.82 9.30 -9.58
C ASN A 105 25.32 9.89 -10.90
N LYS A 106 26.64 9.89 -11.15
CA LYS A 106 27.23 10.37 -12.42
C LYS A 106 26.98 9.43 -13.59
N GLN A 107 26.83 8.14 -13.32
CA GLN A 107 26.64 7.10 -14.33
C GLN A 107 25.16 6.68 -14.47
N THR A 108 24.30 7.15 -13.57
CA THR A 108 22.86 6.90 -13.60
C THR A 108 22.25 7.43 -14.89
N GLN A 109 21.67 6.53 -15.68
CA GLN A 109 20.96 6.89 -16.91
C GLN A 109 19.49 7.08 -16.62
N ARG A 110 18.99 8.30 -16.83
CA ARG A 110 17.57 8.63 -16.72
C ARG A 110 16.89 8.59 -18.09
N HIS A 111 15.76 7.92 -18.19
CA HIS A 111 14.98 7.83 -19.43
C HIS A 111 13.47 7.92 -19.14
N THR A 112 12.82 8.97 -19.64
CA THR A 112 11.36 9.03 -19.71
C THR A 112 10.91 8.19 -20.91
N PHE A 113 10.27 7.06 -20.65
CA PHE A 113 9.95 6.07 -21.68
C PHE A 113 8.46 6.01 -22.04
N TRP A 114 7.61 6.70 -21.25
CA TRP A 114 6.20 6.89 -21.54
C TRP A 114 5.71 8.20 -20.93
N GLU A 115 4.87 8.94 -21.66
CA GLU A 115 4.30 10.20 -21.18
C GLU A 115 2.95 10.54 -21.83
N THR A 116 2.16 11.30 -21.10
CA THR A 116 0.96 12.02 -21.52
C THR A 116 1.04 13.44 -20.96
N ARG A 117 0.01 14.26 -21.20
CA ARG A 117 -0.04 15.61 -20.59
C ARG A 117 -0.13 15.59 -19.06
N GLU A 118 -0.73 14.53 -18.50
CA GLU A 118 -1.01 14.45 -17.07
C GLU A 118 -0.03 13.53 -16.34
N PHE A 119 0.40 12.42 -16.94
CA PHE A 119 1.23 11.40 -16.31
C PHE A 119 2.43 11.01 -17.17
N TRP A 120 3.55 10.63 -16.55
CA TRP A 120 4.69 10.02 -17.25
C TRP A 120 5.46 9.04 -16.35
N LEU A 121 6.19 8.14 -17.00
CA LEU A 121 7.07 7.17 -16.37
C LEU A 121 8.52 7.49 -16.72
N THR A 122 9.34 7.60 -15.68
CA THR A 122 10.79 7.82 -15.79
C THR A 122 11.52 6.64 -15.18
N GLY A 123 12.33 5.95 -15.96
CA GLY A 123 13.20 4.86 -15.51
C GLY A 123 14.64 5.32 -15.30
N TYR A 124 15.31 4.67 -14.36
CA TYR A 124 16.70 4.91 -13.99
C TYR A 124 17.48 3.60 -14.08
N ARG A 125 18.62 3.64 -14.79
CA ARG A 125 19.61 2.56 -14.81
C ARG A 125 20.78 2.99 -13.94
N LEU A 126 20.95 2.33 -12.82
CA LEU A 126 22.03 2.55 -11.87
C LEU A 126 23.24 1.68 -12.26
N PRO A 127 24.47 2.07 -11.90
CA PRO A 127 25.61 1.19 -12.10
C PRO A 127 25.45 -0.11 -11.34
N SER A 128 25.99 -1.19 -11.90
CA SER A 128 25.90 -2.56 -11.37
C SER A 128 26.46 -2.73 -9.95
N THR A 129 27.29 -1.79 -9.48
CA THR A 129 27.87 -1.73 -8.13
C THR A 129 26.98 -1.00 -7.12
N ALA A 130 25.98 -0.25 -7.57
CA ALA A 130 25.11 0.56 -6.71
C ALA A 130 23.87 -0.19 -6.24
N TYR A 131 23.60 -1.37 -6.80
CA TYR A 131 22.40 -2.15 -6.50
C TYR A 131 22.76 -3.59 -6.12
N TRP A 132 22.28 -4.03 -4.96
CA TRP A 132 22.69 -5.31 -4.36
C TRP A 132 22.19 -6.52 -5.16
N ARG A 133 21.05 -6.39 -5.83
CA ARG A 133 20.41 -7.46 -6.59
C ARG A 133 20.26 -7.11 -8.05
N GLN A 134 21.03 -7.77 -8.90
CA GLN A 134 20.87 -7.67 -10.34
C GLN A 134 19.70 -8.53 -10.80
N ASN A 135 18.72 -7.91 -11.45
CA ASN A 135 17.65 -8.61 -12.15
C ASN A 135 17.09 -7.68 -13.24
N ASN A 136 17.10 -8.14 -14.49
CA ASN A 136 16.52 -7.37 -15.60
C ASN A 136 15.04 -7.75 -15.76
N VAL A 137 14.15 -6.94 -15.18
CA VAL A 137 12.70 -7.11 -15.33
C VAL A 137 12.22 -6.25 -16.50
N PRO A 138 11.67 -6.84 -17.58
CA PRO A 138 11.08 -6.10 -18.68
C PRO A 138 9.88 -5.28 -18.23
N ILE A 139 9.79 -4.05 -18.74
CA ILE A 139 8.68 -3.13 -18.52
C ILE A 139 7.99 -2.89 -19.84
N VAL A 140 6.70 -3.20 -19.91
CA VAL A 140 5.91 -3.06 -21.12
C VAL A 140 4.92 -1.92 -20.97
N VAL A 141 4.89 -1.01 -21.95
CA VAL A 141 3.89 0.06 -22.03
C VAL A 141 3.56 0.34 -23.49
N ASP A 142 2.28 0.32 -23.83
CA ASP A 142 1.79 0.49 -25.21
C ASP A 142 2.51 -0.42 -26.24
N GLY A 143 2.82 -1.65 -25.84
CA GLY A 143 3.52 -2.64 -26.67
C GLY A 143 5.03 -2.42 -26.81
N LYS A 144 5.59 -1.35 -26.24
CA LYS A 144 7.04 -1.12 -26.18
C LYS A 144 7.62 -1.81 -24.96
N VAL A 145 8.79 -2.42 -25.12
CA VAL A 145 9.50 -3.13 -24.05
C VAL A 145 10.76 -2.35 -23.68
N GLU A 146 10.83 -1.92 -22.42
CA GLU A 146 12.01 -1.32 -21.81
C GLU A 146 12.69 -2.30 -20.87
N ASN A 147 14.01 -2.19 -20.75
CA ASN A 147 14.83 -3.09 -19.95
C ASN A 147 15.88 -2.32 -19.14
N GLY A 148 16.37 -2.98 -18.09
CA GLY A 148 17.53 -2.59 -17.31
C GLY A 148 17.26 -1.44 -16.34
N PHE A 149 16.00 -1.19 -15.98
CA PHE A 149 15.66 -0.19 -14.97
C PHE A 149 15.74 -0.78 -13.57
N ASP A 150 16.49 -0.12 -12.70
CA ASP A 150 16.61 -0.45 -11.27
C ASP A 150 15.59 0.32 -10.43
N LEU A 151 15.18 1.49 -10.91
CA LEU A 151 14.16 2.35 -10.32
C LEU A 151 13.28 2.93 -11.42
N ILE A 152 11.98 2.96 -11.18
CA ILE A 152 11.00 3.62 -12.04
C ILE A 152 10.11 4.49 -11.19
N GLN A 153 9.82 5.68 -11.70
CA GLN A 153 8.99 6.68 -11.04
C GLN A 153 7.76 6.98 -11.88
N LEU A 154 6.60 7.01 -11.25
CA LEU A 154 5.37 7.56 -11.80
C LEU A 154 5.24 9.01 -11.33
N TRP A 155 5.14 9.89 -12.32
CA TRP A 155 4.99 11.31 -12.13
C TRP A 155 3.64 11.79 -12.66
N MET A 156 3.18 12.92 -12.12
CA MET A 156 2.03 13.62 -12.64
C MET A 156 2.19 15.14 -12.66
N LEU A 157 1.44 15.81 -13.52
CA LEU A 157 1.28 17.25 -13.49
C LEU A 157 0.24 17.64 -12.43
N TYR A 158 0.63 18.44 -11.45
CA TYR A 158 -0.27 18.98 -10.43
C TYR A 158 0.10 20.42 -10.11
N ARG A 159 -0.88 21.34 -10.19
CA ARG A 159 -0.68 22.79 -9.97
C ARG A 159 0.51 23.35 -10.76
N GLU A 160 0.61 22.98 -12.05
CA GLU A 160 1.69 23.38 -12.96
C GLU A 160 3.09 22.88 -12.54
N ARG A 161 3.17 21.88 -11.65
CA ARG A 161 4.41 21.25 -11.20
C ARG A 161 4.43 19.76 -11.50
N ALA A 162 5.65 19.25 -11.67
CA ALA A 162 5.91 17.82 -11.74
C ALA A 162 5.97 17.23 -10.34
N GLU A 163 4.98 16.40 -10.00
CA GLU A 163 4.92 15.71 -8.72
C GLU A 163 5.17 14.22 -8.94
N GLU A 164 6.24 13.70 -8.34
CA GLU A 164 6.47 12.25 -8.28
C GLU A 164 5.57 11.67 -7.19
N ILE A 165 4.77 10.66 -7.53
CA ILE A 165 3.74 10.11 -6.64
C ILE A 165 3.99 8.66 -6.25
N MET A 166 4.74 7.93 -7.09
CA MET A 166 5.16 6.57 -6.78
C MET A 166 6.55 6.30 -7.34
N ALA A 167 7.30 5.47 -6.63
CA ALA A 167 8.56 4.90 -7.07
C ALA A 167 8.50 3.38 -6.89
N PHE A 168 9.09 2.62 -7.81
CA PHE A 168 9.21 1.18 -7.66
C PHE A 168 10.51 0.66 -8.22
N TYR A 169 10.96 -0.46 -7.68
CA TYR A 169 12.25 -1.05 -7.94
C TYR A 169 12.04 -2.44 -8.56
N PRO A 170 11.98 -2.54 -9.90
CA PRO A 170 11.68 -3.80 -10.57
C PRO A 170 12.56 -4.99 -10.14
N PRO A 171 13.88 -4.83 -9.92
CA PRO A 171 14.70 -5.95 -9.51
C PRO A 171 14.28 -6.58 -8.18
N ASP A 172 13.87 -5.76 -7.21
CA ASP A 172 13.58 -6.18 -5.83
C ASP A 172 12.09 -6.39 -5.54
N GLY A 173 11.22 -5.61 -6.17
CA GLY A 173 9.78 -5.64 -5.92
C GLY A 173 9.26 -4.60 -4.92
N TYR A 174 10.08 -3.62 -4.55
CA TYR A 174 9.70 -2.56 -3.62
C TYR A 174 8.93 -1.47 -4.33
N TRP A 175 7.94 -0.93 -3.64
CA TRP A 175 7.13 0.21 -4.04
C TRP A 175 7.14 1.23 -2.92
N ARG A 176 7.15 2.51 -3.30
CA ARG A 176 6.92 3.65 -2.42
C ARG A 176 5.85 4.51 -3.05
N ALA A 177 4.94 5.01 -2.22
CA ALA A 177 3.87 5.89 -2.66
C ALA A 177 3.78 7.06 -1.69
N ARG A 178 3.35 8.22 -2.17
CA ARG A 178 3.07 9.39 -1.34
C ARG A 178 1.87 10.17 -1.87
N PRO A 179 1.06 10.78 -0.99
CA PRO A 179 0.02 11.73 -1.43
C PRO A 179 0.64 12.96 -2.09
N LEU A 180 -0.18 13.78 -2.73
CA LEU A 180 0.26 15.08 -3.23
C LEU A 180 0.70 15.97 -2.05
N PRO A 181 1.71 16.85 -2.24
CA PRO A 181 2.14 17.77 -1.20
C PRO A 181 0.97 18.60 -0.66
N PHE A 182 0.91 18.78 0.65
CA PHE A 182 -0.12 19.58 1.31
C PHE A 182 0.14 21.09 1.15
N GLU A 183 -0.91 21.90 1.06
CA GLU A 183 -0.85 23.37 0.90
C GLU A 183 0.21 23.84 -0.12
N ASP A 184 1.15 24.68 0.32
CA ASP A 184 2.22 25.30 -0.47
C ASP A 184 3.54 24.53 -0.37
N MET A 185 3.54 23.35 0.27
CA MET A 185 4.72 22.49 0.29
C MET A 185 5.10 22.13 -1.15
N ARG A 186 6.41 22.20 -1.42
CA ARG A 186 6.96 21.91 -2.75
C ARG A 186 7.13 20.42 -3.02
N TRP A 187 7.28 19.63 -1.97
CA TRP A 187 7.49 18.19 -2.02
C TRP A 187 7.22 17.58 -0.65
N THR A 188 7.05 16.26 -0.60
CA THR A 188 6.99 15.44 0.62
C THR A 188 7.94 14.25 0.49
N ALA A 189 8.48 13.78 1.59
CA ALA A 189 9.37 12.63 1.60
C ALA A 189 8.61 11.34 1.24
N TYR A 190 9.32 10.39 0.66
CA TYR A 190 8.92 8.99 0.83
C TYR A 190 9.33 8.50 2.21
N GLY A 191 8.74 7.40 2.66
CA GLY A 191 9.29 6.65 3.78
C GLY A 191 9.16 5.16 3.53
N SER A 192 8.23 4.54 4.25
CA SER A 192 7.96 3.11 4.18
C SER A 192 7.78 2.60 2.75
N SER A 193 8.36 1.43 2.49
CA SER A 193 8.17 0.70 1.24
C SER A 193 7.24 -0.48 1.46
N PHE A 194 6.60 -0.94 0.39
CA PHE A 194 5.79 -2.14 0.41
C PHE A 194 6.08 -3.03 -0.80
N LEU A 195 5.80 -4.31 -0.65
CA LEU A 195 5.94 -5.33 -1.69
C LEU A 195 4.58 -5.96 -1.97
N ILE A 196 4.32 -6.34 -3.22
CA ILE A 196 3.03 -6.91 -3.66
C ILE A 196 3.29 -8.15 -4.52
N GLY A 197 2.76 -9.28 -4.06
CA GLY A 197 2.95 -10.58 -4.69
C GLY A 197 3.56 -11.60 -3.74
N PRO A 198 4.06 -12.74 -4.27
CA PRO A 198 4.63 -13.80 -3.46
C PRO A 198 5.96 -13.34 -2.85
N VAL A 199 5.91 -12.87 -1.60
CA VAL A 199 7.09 -12.38 -0.90
C VAL A 199 7.99 -13.56 -0.50
N GLU A 200 9.29 -13.36 -0.69
CA GLU A 200 10.31 -14.28 -0.24
C GLU A 200 11.53 -13.55 0.30
N THR A 201 12.20 -14.16 1.27
CA THR A 201 13.39 -13.58 1.89
C THR A 201 14.64 -14.15 1.23
N GLN A 202 15.49 -13.27 0.70
CA GLN A 202 16.88 -13.58 0.36
C GLN A 202 17.79 -12.91 1.41
N GLU A 203 18.64 -11.97 1.00
CA GLU A 203 19.25 -11.02 1.94
C GLU A 203 18.19 -10.10 2.55
N ARG A 204 17.18 -9.74 1.76
CA ARG A 204 16.03 -8.90 2.12
C ARG A 204 14.75 -9.52 1.54
N PRO A 205 13.55 -9.14 2.02
CA PRO A 205 12.30 -9.48 1.36
C PRO A 205 12.29 -8.96 -0.06
N ILE A 206 11.78 -9.77 -0.98
CA ILE A 206 11.66 -9.44 -2.39
C ILE A 206 10.35 -9.98 -2.97
N VAL A 207 9.95 -9.43 -4.12
CA VAL A 207 9.03 -10.08 -5.05
C VAL A 207 9.73 -10.22 -6.39
N ALA A 208 9.85 -11.46 -6.86
CA ALA A 208 10.50 -11.75 -8.13
C ALA A 208 9.50 -11.59 -9.29
N PHE A 209 9.63 -10.51 -10.05
CA PHE A 209 8.84 -10.29 -11.26
C PHE A 209 9.47 -10.95 -12.48
N GLU A 210 8.62 -11.52 -13.32
CA GLU A 210 8.95 -11.94 -14.68
C GLU A 210 8.86 -10.76 -15.64
N GLU A 211 7.80 -9.96 -15.52
CA GLU A 211 7.49 -8.80 -16.36
C GLU A 211 6.55 -7.86 -15.60
N ILE A 212 6.64 -6.56 -15.87
CA ILE A 212 5.67 -5.56 -15.42
C ILE A 212 5.07 -4.88 -16.65
N ILE A 213 3.74 -4.85 -16.74
CA ILE A 213 3.02 -4.17 -17.82
C ILE A 213 2.30 -2.96 -17.22
N PHE A 214 2.55 -1.76 -17.73
CA PHE A 214 1.76 -0.59 -17.41
C PHE A 214 0.66 -0.40 -18.45
N GLU A 215 -0.59 -0.32 -17.98
CA GLU A 215 -1.78 -0.03 -18.77
C GLU A 215 -2.22 1.43 -18.54
N PRO A 216 -1.88 2.36 -19.45
CA PRO A 216 -2.13 3.78 -19.24
C PRO A 216 -3.60 4.15 -19.01
N SER A 217 -4.51 3.53 -19.75
CA SER A 217 -5.94 3.87 -19.73
C SER A 217 -6.59 3.61 -18.37
N SER A 218 -6.10 2.62 -17.63
CA SER A 218 -6.61 2.24 -16.32
C SER A 218 -5.67 2.65 -15.17
N ARG A 219 -4.47 3.17 -15.48
CA ARG A 219 -3.37 3.42 -14.53
C ARG A 219 -3.07 2.18 -13.70
N THR A 220 -2.95 1.03 -14.37
CA THR A 220 -2.72 -0.25 -13.72
C THR A 220 -1.36 -0.81 -14.09
N PHE A 221 -0.62 -1.29 -13.09
CA PHE A 221 0.54 -2.14 -13.26
C PHE A 221 0.09 -3.60 -13.13
N VAL A 222 0.21 -4.37 -14.20
CA VAL A 222 0.09 -5.83 -14.18
C VAL A 222 1.46 -6.41 -13.84
N LEU A 223 1.52 -7.16 -12.75
CA LEU A 223 2.73 -7.74 -12.17
C LEU A 223 2.72 -9.24 -12.44
N LYS A 224 3.52 -9.71 -13.41
CA LYS A 224 3.69 -11.14 -13.64
C LYS A 224 4.78 -11.67 -12.73
N PHE A 225 4.48 -12.67 -11.92
CA PHE A 225 5.43 -13.20 -10.94
C PHE A 225 6.21 -14.39 -11.51
N LYS A 226 7.53 -14.45 -11.27
CA LYS A 226 8.35 -15.62 -11.65
C LYS A 226 7.87 -16.93 -11.01
N ARG A 227 7.13 -16.85 -9.89
CA ARG A 227 6.55 -17.99 -9.18
C ARG A 227 5.17 -18.40 -9.70
N GLY A 228 4.70 -17.79 -10.79
CA GLY A 228 3.38 -18.00 -11.36
C GLY A 228 2.30 -17.09 -10.72
N GLY A 229 1.20 -16.94 -11.46
CA GLY A 229 0.13 -16.00 -11.14
C GLY A 229 0.48 -14.56 -11.50
N GLU A 230 -0.51 -13.69 -11.34
CA GLU A 230 -0.36 -12.25 -11.59
C GLU A 230 -1.04 -11.40 -10.50
N GLY A 231 -0.51 -10.20 -10.31
CA GLY A 231 -1.12 -9.14 -9.53
C GLY A 231 -1.49 -7.96 -10.43
N ARG A 232 -2.52 -7.20 -10.08
CA ARG A 232 -2.88 -5.94 -10.71
C ARG A 232 -2.93 -4.86 -9.65
N LEU A 233 -2.05 -3.87 -9.77
CA LEU A 233 -1.94 -2.71 -8.88
C LEU A 233 -2.47 -1.48 -9.62
N THR A 234 -3.64 -1.00 -9.23
CA THR A 234 -4.31 0.14 -9.89
C THR A 234 -4.21 1.39 -9.03
N VAL A 235 -3.75 2.50 -9.62
CA VAL A 235 -3.78 3.82 -8.98
C VAL A 235 -5.20 4.38 -9.06
N LYS A 236 -5.93 4.35 -7.94
CA LYS A 236 -7.35 4.71 -7.87
C LYS A 236 -7.58 6.18 -7.60
N ASN A 237 -6.86 6.72 -6.63
CA ASN A 237 -7.03 8.10 -6.18
C ASN A 237 -5.68 8.71 -5.82
N ILE A 238 -5.51 9.98 -6.17
CA ILE A 238 -4.33 10.78 -5.85
C ILE A 238 -4.84 12.17 -5.47
N ASP A 239 -4.75 12.52 -4.18
CA ASP A 239 -5.08 13.85 -3.69
C ASP A 239 -4.10 14.26 -2.57
N GLN A 240 -4.37 15.40 -1.94
CA GLN A 240 -3.56 15.93 -0.84
C GLN A 240 -3.81 15.21 0.48
N ASP A 241 -4.78 14.30 0.59
CA ASP A 241 -5.02 13.52 1.81
C ASP A 241 -4.34 12.14 1.71
N ARG A 242 -4.45 11.51 0.53
CA ARG A 242 -3.99 10.13 0.30
C ARG A 242 -3.70 9.81 -1.17
N LEU A 243 -2.80 8.84 -1.35
CA LEU A 243 -2.72 8.04 -2.57
C LEU A 243 -3.31 6.65 -2.29
N THR A 244 -4.28 6.22 -3.08
CA THR A 244 -4.96 4.92 -2.91
C THR A 244 -4.66 3.98 -4.07
N LEU A 245 -4.28 2.75 -3.72
CA LEU A 245 -3.97 1.65 -4.62
C LEU A 245 -4.94 0.50 -4.37
N ASP A 246 -5.58 0.02 -5.43
CA ASP A 246 -6.32 -1.24 -5.37
C ASP A 246 -5.45 -2.36 -5.93
N VAL A 247 -5.40 -3.48 -5.21
CA VAL A 247 -4.61 -4.66 -5.58
C VAL A 247 -5.54 -5.84 -5.80
N ASN A 248 -5.34 -6.53 -6.92
CA ASN A 248 -6.06 -7.78 -7.23
C ASN A 248 -5.05 -8.86 -7.61
N PHE A 249 -5.25 -10.08 -7.13
CA PHE A 249 -4.45 -11.24 -7.50
C PHE A 249 -5.29 -12.25 -8.29
N SER A 250 -4.70 -12.86 -9.32
CA SER A 250 -5.37 -13.92 -10.08
C SER A 250 -5.64 -15.16 -9.23
N ASP A 251 -4.73 -15.46 -8.30
CA ASP A 251 -4.70 -16.71 -7.54
C ASP A 251 -4.23 -16.49 -6.10
N ALA A 252 -4.30 -17.56 -5.31
CA ALA A 252 -3.68 -17.62 -3.99
C ALA A 252 -2.16 -17.57 -4.10
N MET A 253 -1.50 -17.02 -3.08
CA MET A 253 -0.05 -16.97 -3.05
C MET A 253 0.56 -18.40 -3.05
N PRO A 254 1.52 -18.69 -3.95
CA PRO A 254 2.14 -20.00 -4.05
C PRO A 254 2.85 -20.37 -2.74
N GLY A 255 2.61 -21.60 -2.27
CA GLY A 255 3.23 -22.11 -1.04
C GLY A 255 2.81 -21.39 0.25
N GLY A 256 1.71 -20.64 0.23
CA GLY A 256 1.23 -19.90 1.41
C GLY A 256 2.12 -18.71 1.80
N ARG A 257 2.92 -18.20 0.85
CA ARG A 257 3.78 -17.02 1.03
C ARG A 257 2.97 -15.77 1.41
N PRO A 258 3.59 -14.77 2.04
CA PRO A 258 2.96 -13.47 2.21
C PRO A 258 2.56 -12.91 0.84
N PHE A 259 1.38 -12.30 0.77
CA PHE A 259 0.87 -11.62 -0.44
C PHE A 259 1.36 -10.18 -0.54
N ALA A 260 1.82 -9.64 0.58
CA ALA A 260 2.45 -8.35 0.69
C ALA A 260 3.40 -8.35 1.87
N ALA A 261 4.34 -7.41 1.85
CA ALA A 261 5.15 -7.07 3.00
C ALA A 261 5.32 -5.55 3.06
N LEU A 262 5.51 -5.00 4.27
CA LEU A 262 5.91 -3.62 4.48
C LEU A 262 7.31 -3.60 5.09
N ARG A 263 8.17 -2.70 4.58
CA ARG A 263 9.47 -2.40 5.15
C ARG A 263 9.60 -0.93 5.47
N SER A 264 10.25 -0.64 6.58
CA SER A 264 10.43 0.73 7.05
C SER A 264 11.64 0.85 7.98
N MET A 265 11.94 2.07 8.39
CA MET A 265 13.10 2.40 9.21
C MET A 265 12.65 2.93 10.57
N TYR A 266 13.28 2.43 11.63
CA TYR A 266 13.05 2.85 13.02
C TYR A 266 14.33 2.71 13.84
N ALA A 267 14.89 3.84 14.26
CA ALA A 267 15.91 3.89 15.31
C ALA A 267 15.29 4.29 16.65
N THR A 268 14.49 5.37 16.64
CA THR A 268 13.71 5.84 17.81
C THR A 268 12.40 6.47 17.33
N GLN A 269 11.49 6.79 18.24
CA GLN A 269 10.21 7.43 17.87
C GLN A 269 10.37 8.76 17.11
N THR A 270 11.46 9.50 17.34
CA THR A 270 11.76 10.77 16.66
C THR A 270 12.79 10.63 15.53
N MET A 271 13.19 9.39 15.23
CA MET A 271 14.13 9.00 14.16
C MET A 271 13.61 7.73 13.49
N SER A 272 12.53 7.86 12.72
CA SER A 272 11.85 6.73 12.07
C SER A 272 11.02 7.20 10.88
N ASP A 273 10.74 6.28 9.95
CA ASP A 273 9.68 6.42 8.94
C ASP A 273 8.35 5.84 9.42
N ALA A 274 8.40 4.84 10.30
CA ALA A 274 7.26 4.28 11.00
C ALA A 274 7.67 3.91 12.43
N ALA A 275 6.77 4.08 13.40
CA ALA A 275 7.04 3.78 14.81
C ALA A 275 5.97 2.91 15.47
N ILE A 276 4.76 2.89 14.93
CA ILE A 276 3.59 2.26 15.53
C ILE A 276 2.90 1.40 14.47
N VAL A 277 2.42 0.24 14.90
CA VAL A 277 1.47 -0.58 14.16
C VAL A 277 0.14 -0.51 14.90
N ALA A 278 -0.89 -0.04 14.22
CA ALA A 278 -2.27 -0.11 14.66
C ALA A 278 -3.01 -1.15 13.83
N TRP A 279 -3.89 -1.94 14.44
CA TRP A 279 -4.70 -2.91 13.70
C TRP A 279 -6.12 -2.99 14.26
N ARG A 280 -7.03 -3.43 13.39
CA ARG A 280 -8.39 -3.80 13.76
C ARG A 280 -8.59 -5.29 13.52
N SER A 281 -9.01 -6.00 14.55
CA SER A 281 -9.35 -7.43 14.46
C SER A 281 -10.83 -7.63 14.11
N LYS A 282 -11.18 -8.78 13.53
CA LYS A 282 -12.58 -9.14 13.26
C LYS A 282 -13.37 -9.14 14.57
N ARG A 283 -14.48 -8.40 14.63
CA ARG A 283 -15.34 -8.20 15.82
C ARG A 283 -14.68 -7.43 16.98
N ALA A 284 -13.52 -6.80 16.79
CA ALA A 284 -12.97 -5.89 17.79
C ALA A 284 -13.88 -4.66 17.96
N LYS A 285 -13.91 -4.09 19.18
CA LYS A 285 -14.67 -2.88 19.50
C LYS A 285 -13.93 -1.59 19.15
N GLY A 286 -12.65 -1.69 18.76
CA GLY A 286 -11.78 -0.57 18.47
C GLY A 286 -10.44 -1.04 17.89
N TRP A 287 -9.57 -0.07 17.65
CA TRP A 287 -8.20 -0.30 17.22
C TRP A 287 -7.31 -0.70 18.40
N GLU A 288 -6.35 -1.57 18.12
CA GLU A 288 -5.24 -1.90 19.01
C GLU A 288 -3.96 -1.28 18.43
N GLU A 289 -3.01 -0.93 19.29
CA GLU A 289 -1.74 -0.30 18.88
C GLU A 289 -0.55 -0.90 19.64
N ALA A 290 0.59 -1.02 18.97
CA ALA A 290 1.86 -1.41 19.57
C ALA A 290 3.04 -0.72 18.86
N PRO A 291 4.17 -0.46 19.57
CA PRO A 291 5.40 -0.02 18.92
C PRO A 291 5.84 -1.04 17.87
N ALA A 292 6.25 -0.59 16.68
CA ALA A 292 6.51 -1.46 15.53
C ALA A 292 7.51 -2.59 15.83
N ILE A 293 8.60 -2.29 16.55
CA ILE A 293 9.61 -3.30 16.94
C ILE A 293 9.07 -4.33 17.94
N ARG A 294 8.07 -3.97 18.75
CA ARG A 294 7.49 -4.85 19.79
C ARG A 294 6.09 -5.36 19.45
N PHE A 295 5.61 -5.10 18.24
CA PHE A 295 4.31 -5.58 17.79
C PHE A 295 4.31 -7.12 17.74
N PRO A 296 3.41 -7.82 18.45
CA PRO A 296 3.45 -9.28 18.54
C PRO A 296 2.96 -10.01 17.28
N GLY A 297 2.53 -9.28 16.24
CA GLY A 297 1.71 -9.82 15.17
C GLY A 297 0.21 -9.73 15.51
N ALA A 298 -0.64 -9.91 14.51
CA ALA A 298 -2.09 -9.82 14.70
C ALA A 298 -2.88 -10.64 13.66
N SER A 299 -4.15 -10.88 13.97
CA SER A 299 -5.14 -11.25 12.96
C SER A 299 -5.99 -10.03 12.66
N ALA A 300 -5.78 -9.39 11.52
CA ALA A 300 -6.29 -8.06 11.22
C ALA A 300 -7.22 -8.05 10.00
N THR A 301 -8.26 -7.22 10.04
CA THR A 301 -9.05 -6.82 8.87
C THR A 301 -8.58 -5.48 8.31
N GLU A 302 -7.74 -4.77 9.07
CA GLU A 302 -7.16 -3.49 8.71
C GLU A 302 -5.89 -3.25 9.52
N VAL A 303 -4.86 -2.67 8.89
CA VAL A 303 -3.56 -2.38 9.50
C VAL A 303 -3.11 -1.00 9.08
N TRP A 304 -2.74 -0.15 10.04
CA TRP A 304 -2.08 1.13 9.81
C TRP A 304 -0.67 1.05 10.41
N VAL A 305 0.31 1.56 9.67
CA VAL A 305 1.72 1.58 10.09
C VAL A 305 2.22 2.99 9.88
N GLY A 306 2.59 3.65 10.98
CA GLY A 306 2.84 5.08 10.94
C GLY A 306 3.42 5.65 12.22
N ARG A 307 3.22 6.96 12.41
CA ARG A 307 3.79 7.71 13.54
C ARG A 307 2.80 8.73 14.09
N HIS A 308 2.77 8.86 15.43
CA HIS A 308 2.07 9.97 16.10
C HIS A 308 2.98 11.18 16.34
N LEU A 309 4.31 10.99 16.31
CA LEU A 309 5.29 12.02 16.61
C LEU A 309 6.10 12.43 15.37
N PRO A 310 6.43 13.74 15.22
CA PRO A 310 7.34 14.20 14.18
C PRO A 310 8.71 13.52 14.26
N SER A 311 9.19 13.06 13.10
CA SER A 311 10.52 12.47 12.95
C SER A 311 11.51 13.47 12.35
N ARG A 312 12.78 13.37 12.74
CA ARG A 312 13.87 14.07 12.05
C ARG A 312 14.33 13.32 10.79
N HIS A 313 13.92 12.07 10.62
CA HIS A 313 14.16 11.26 9.42
C HIS A 313 12.85 11.17 8.62
N ASN A 314 12.86 11.66 7.38
CA ASN A 314 11.70 11.80 6.49
C ASN A 314 10.44 12.31 7.21
N LEU A 315 10.49 13.58 7.63
CA LEU A 315 9.51 14.21 8.50
C LEU A 315 8.08 14.07 7.96
N SER A 316 7.86 14.35 6.68
CA SER A 316 6.55 14.23 6.01
C SER A 316 6.25 12.85 5.43
N ALA A 317 7.09 11.83 5.66
CA ALA A 317 6.85 10.50 5.10
C ALA A 317 5.46 9.96 5.45
N PRO A 318 4.77 9.34 4.48
CA PRO A 318 3.40 8.91 4.68
C PRO A 318 3.33 7.70 5.61
N ASP A 319 2.23 7.62 6.35
CA ASP A 319 1.81 6.39 6.99
C ASP A 319 1.18 5.46 5.95
N MET A 320 1.24 4.16 6.19
CA MET A 320 0.75 3.14 5.27
C MET A 320 -0.45 2.40 5.87
N VAL A 321 -1.53 2.28 5.10
CA VAL A 321 -2.74 1.53 5.48
C VAL A 321 -2.93 0.36 4.54
N PHE A 322 -3.18 -0.83 5.08
CA PHE A 322 -3.57 -2.04 4.38
C PHE A 322 -4.96 -2.45 4.85
N SER A 323 -5.93 -2.47 3.94
CA SER A 323 -7.33 -2.64 4.29
C SER A 323 -8.13 -3.33 3.19
N ARG A 324 -9.44 -3.45 3.40
CA ARG A 324 -10.40 -4.01 2.41
C ARG A 324 -9.94 -5.37 1.89
N PHE A 325 -9.48 -6.22 2.80
CA PHE A 325 -9.10 -7.57 2.45
C PHE A 325 -10.33 -8.36 2.04
N GLU A 326 -10.29 -8.91 0.85
CA GLU A 326 -11.35 -9.74 0.30
C GLU A 326 -10.72 -11.00 -0.29
N GLY A 327 -11.40 -12.13 -0.12
CA GLY A 327 -10.92 -13.41 -0.59
C GLY A 327 -12.02 -14.24 -1.22
N ASP A 328 -11.64 -15.38 -1.77
CA ASP A 328 -12.62 -16.34 -2.27
C ASP A 328 -13.50 -16.83 -1.11
N LEU A 329 -14.79 -17.04 -1.41
CA LEU A 329 -15.72 -17.67 -0.48
C LEU A 329 -15.13 -18.99 -0.02
N ALA A 330 -15.20 -19.26 1.29
CA ALA A 330 -14.79 -20.56 1.81
C ALA A 330 -15.66 -21.60 1.11
N LYS A 331 -15.06 -22.51 0.34
CA LYS A 331 -15.76 -23.73 -0.03
C LYS A 331 -15.86 -24.54 1.25
N ASP A 332 -17.07 -24.67 1.78
CA ASP A 332 -17.37 -25.58 2.87
C ASP A 332 -16.74 -26.94 2.52
N ARG A 333 -15.81 -27.39 3.38
CA ARG A 333 -15.20 -28.72 3.30
C ARG A 333 -15.91 -29.65 4.25
#